data_AF-A0A7I4YN27-F1
#
_entry.id   AF-A0A7I4YN27-F1
#
_cell.length_a   1.000
_cell.length_b   1.000
_cell.length_c   1.000
_cell.angle_alpha   90.00
_cell.angle_beta   90.00
_cell.angle_gamma   90.00
#
_symmetry.space_group_name_H-M   'P 1'
#
loop_
_entity.id
_entity.type
_entity.pdbx_description
1 polymer ?
#
loop_
_entity_poly.entity_id
_entity_poly.type
_entity_poly.pdbx_seq_one_letter_code
_entity_poly.pdbx_strand_id
1 'polypeptide(L)'
;MAYSIDEEHENKPCREAREVIKRYAITDENYEEAVKFLQNKYGDTSKLIDKLQRRLESAKAEGTGISAQRRLLEYIIPTISQLEKEKVSLNGSYRVRKILAKFNASLQHAVLTTPLSQNISETEWSMQQAVQLLDQLISTEERISDMVTKSSPGNERTN
;
A
#
# COMPACT_ATOMS: atom_id res chain seq x y z
N MET A 1 -19.34 -26.38 -12.31
CA MET A 1 -17.99 -26.04 -12.82
C MET A 1 -17.47 -24.91 -11.95
N ALA A 2 -16.65 -25.20 -10.94
CA ALA A 2 -16.08 -24.18 -10.07
C ALA A 2 -14.65 -23.91 -10.54
N TYR A 3 -14.38 -22.65 -10.87
CA TYR A 3 -13.10 -22.16 -11.35
C TYR A 3 -12.02 -22.38 -10.27
N SER A 4 -11.04 -23.24 -10.58
CA SER A 4 -9.73 -23.24 -9.93
C SER A 4 -9.03 -21.95 -10.30
N ILE A 5 -8.97 -21.00 -9.36
CA ILE A 5 -8.20 -19.77 -9.53
C ILE A 5 -6.75 -20.12 -9.18
N ASP A 6 -5.88 -19.91 -10.17
CA ASP A 6 -4.44 -20.12 -10.17
C ASP A 6 -3.74 -19.46 -8.97
N GLU A 7 -3.47 -20.27 -7.94
CA GLU A 7 -2.59 -19.95 -6.81
C GLU A 7 -1.09 -20.10 -7.20
N GLU A 8 -0.77 -20.13 -8.49
CA GLU A 8 0.58 -20.44 -9.00
C GLU A 8 1.40 -19.18 -9.38
N HIS A 9 0.76 -18.02 -9.47
CA HIS A 9 1.43 -16.81 -9.98
C HIS A 9 2.18 -15.99 -8.91
N GLU A 10 1.91 -16.21 -7.62
CA GLU A 10 2.51 -15.40 -6.54
C GLU A 10 3.75 -16.05 -5.89
N ASN A 11 4.00 -17.34 -6.13
CA ASN A 11 5.09 -18.10 -5.48
C ASN A 11 6.24 -18.52 -6.42
N LYS A 12 6.15 -18.15 -7.70
CA LYS A 12 7.14 -18.47 -8.75
C LYS A 12 8.59 -18.04 -8.43
N PRO A 13 8.87 -16.81 -7.94
CA PRO A 13 10.25 -16.40 -7.68
C PRO A 13 10.90 -17.16 -6.52
N CYS A 14 10.14 -17.53 -5.48
CA CYS A 14 10.66 -18.31 -4.34
C CYS A 14 11.00 -19.74 -4.73
N ARG A 15 10.22 -20.37 -5.62
CA ARG A 15 10.49 -21.73 -6.13
C ARG A 15 11.72 -21.75 -7.02
N GLU A 16 11.85 -20.80 -7.94
CA GLU A 16 13.00 -20.71 -8.84
C GLU A 16 14.30 -20.39 -8.10
N ALA A 17 14.27 -19.49 -7.10
CA ALA A 17 15.43 -19.20 -6.27
C ALA A 17 15.93 -20.44 -5.51
N ARG A 18 15.02 -21.26 -4.96
CA ARG A 18 15.38 -22.52 -4.28
C ARG A 18 16.02 -23.54 -5.24
N GLU A 19 15.49 -23.68 -6.45
CA GLU A 19 16.06 -24.59 -7.46
C GLU A 19 17.43 -24.13 -7.97
N VAL A 20 17.69 -22.81 -7.99
CA VAL A 20 19.02 -22.26 -8.30
C VAL A 20 20.02 -22.58 -7.20
N ILE A 21 19.66 -22.36 -5.93
CA ILE A 21 20.55 -22.60 -4.78
C ILE A 21 20.89 -24.08 -4.64
N LYS A 22 19.94 -24.99 -4.91
CA LYS A 22 20.18 -26.45 -4.91
C LYS A 22 21.32 -26.89 -5.84
N ARG A 23 21.66 -26.09 -6.85
CA ARG A 23 22.75 -26.40 -7.80
C ARG A 23 24.12 -25.97 -7.28
N TYR A 24 24.18 -25.17 -6.22
CA TYR A 24 25.42 -24.82 -5.53
C TYR A 24 25.73 -25.87 -4.45
N ALA A 25 26.96 -26.34 -4.38
CA ALA A 25 27.46 -27.04 -3.20
C ALA A 25 27.67 -25.99 -2.11
N ILE A 26 26.75 -25.93 -1.13
CA ILE A 26 26.80 -24.95 -0.04
C ILE A 26 27.88 -25.39 0.96
N THR A 27 29.06 -24.80 0.85
CA THR A 27 30.11 -24.80 1.88
C THR A 27 30.26 -23.40 2.44
N ASP A 28 30.97 -23.23 3.56
CA ASP A 28 31.21 -21.89 4.13
C ASP A 28 31.92 -20.95 3.14
N GLU A 29 32.78 -21.48 2.24
CA GLU A 29 33.43 -20.68 1.20
C GLU A 29 32.50 -20.34 0.00
N ASN A 30 31.59 -21.24 -0.36
CA ASN A 30 30.71 -21.10 -1.52
C ASN A 30 29.35 -20.42 -1.22
N TYR A 31 29.00 -20.27 0.06
CA TYR A 31 27.75 -19.64 0.47
C TYR A 31 27.68 -18.18 0.00
N GLU A 32 28.78 -17.43 0.10
CA GLU A 32 28.83 -16.04 -0.36
C GLU A 32 28.63 -15.92 -1.88
N GLU A 33 29.14 -16.87 -2.67
CA GLU A 33 28.95 -16.87 -4.12
C GLU A 33 27.49 -17.15 -4.50
N ALA A 34 26.84 -18.09 -3.82
CA ALA A 34 25.41 -18.36 -4.01
C ALA A 34 24.55 -17.14 -3.66
N VAL A 35 24.87 -16.44 -2.56
CA VAL A 35 24.18 -15.20 -2.16
C VAL A 35 24.40 -14.09 -3.18
N LYS A 36 25.64 -13.86 -3.64
CA LYS A 36 25.95 -12.88 -4.69
C LYS A 36 25.22 -13.20 -6.00
N PHE A 37 25.11 -14.49 -6.36
CA PHE A 37 24.38 -14.91 -7.56
C PHE A 37 22.89 -14.59 -7.46
N LEU A 38 22.25 -14.86 -6.32
CA LEU A 38 20.85 -14.51 -6.08
C LEU A 38 20.62 -13.00 -6.10
N GLN A 39 21.53 -12.24 -5.48
CA GLN A 39 21.49 -10.77 -5.51
C GLN A 39 21.63 -10.25 -6.94
N ASN A 40 22.52 -10.80 -7.76
CA ASN A 40 22.64 -10.40 -9.16
C ASN A 40 21.43 -10.81 -10.00
N LYS A 41 20.84 -11.98 -9.72
CA LYS A 41 19.73 -12.53 -10.52
C LYS A 41 18.37 -11.92 -10.15
N TYR A 42 18.15 -11.62 -8.87
CA TYR A 42 16.86 -11.19 -8.32
C TYR A 42 16.90 -9.84 -7.59
N GLY A 43 18.09 -9.35 -7.20
CA GLY A 43 18.30 -8.10 -6.49
C GLY A 43 18.38 -6.87 -7.40
N ASP A 44 17.73 -6.90 -8.56
CA ASP A 44 17.59 -5.72 -9.42
C ASP A 44 16.62 -4.74 -8.76
N THR A 45 17.17 -3.90 -7.87
CA THR A 45 16.44 -2.88 -7.11
C THR A 45 15.76 -1.88 -8.04
N SER A 46 16.32 -1.60 -9.23
CA SER A 46 15.68 -0.74 -10.23
C SER A 46 14.36 -1.33 -10.73
N LYS A 47 14.34 -2.62 -11.09
CA LYS A 47 13.11 -3.30 -11.51
C LYS A 47 12.09 -3.39 -10.37
N LEU A 48 12.55 -3.56 -9.13
CA LEU A 48 11.69 -3.55 -7.96
C LEU A 48 11.05 -2.17 -7.76
N ILE A 49 11.84 -1.09 -7.81
CA ILE A 49 11.36 0.29 -7.71
C ILE A 49 10.35 0.59 -8.81
N ASP A 50 10.66 0.25 -10.07
CA ASP A 50 9.74 0.45 -11.20
C ASP A 50 8.42 -0.30 -11.01
N LYS A 51 8.47 -1.55 -10.52
CA LYS A 51 7.27 -2.34 -10.22
C LYS A 51 6.45 -1.69 -9.11
N LEU A 52 7.10 -1.23 -8.05
CA LEU A 52 6.44 -0.56 -6.92
C LEU A 52 5.82 0.77 -7.34
N GLN A 53 6.50 1.56 -8.17
CA GLN A 53 5.95 2.79 -8.74
C GLN A 53 4.73 2.50 -9.60
N ARG A 54 4.79 1.50 -10.50
CA ARG A 54 3.63 1.10 -11.31
C ARG A 54 2.45 0.61 -10.46
N ARG A 55 2.71 -0.13 -9.38
CA ARG A 55 1.67 -0.54 -8.42
C ARG A 55 1.01 0.65 -7.75
N LEU A 56 1.82 1.64 -7.35
CA LEU A 56 1.32 2.87 -6.75
C LEU A 56 0.52 3.72 -7.75
N GLU A 57 0.94 3.76 -9.01
CA GLU A 57 0.25 4.48 -10.07
C GLU A 57 -1.07 3.83 -10.50
N SER A 58 -1.12 2.50 -10.57
CA SER A 58 -2.33 1.75 -10.92
C SER A 58 -3.32 1.60 -9.75
N ALA A 59 -2.88 1.83 -8.51
CA ALA A 59 -3.75 1.79 -7.34
C ALA A 59 -4.92 2.78 -7.49
N LYS A 60 -6.15 2.28 -7.35
CA LYS A 60 -7.39 3.06 -7.38
C LYS A 60 -8.42 2.38 -6.48
N ALA A 61 -9.24 3.17 -5.79
CA ALA A 61 -10.33 2.60 -5.00
C ALA A 61 -11.37 1.95 -5.93
N GLU A 62 -11.87 0.78 -5.54
CA GLU A 62 -12.94 0.04 -6.23
C GLU A 62 -14.30 0.78 -6.17
N GLY A 63 -14.41 1.82 -5.33
CA GLY A 63 -15.60 2.65 -5.18
C GLY A 63 -15.39 3.84 -4.26
N THR A 64 -16.45 4.62 -4.05
CA THR A 64 -16.44 5.81 -3.19
C THR A 64 -16.69 5.50 -1.72
N GLY A 65 -17.20 4.29 -1.41
CA GLY A 65 -17.49 3.84 -0.05
C GLY A 65 -16.24 3.64 0.80
N ILE A 66 -16.39 3.81 2.11
CA ILE A 66 -15.28 3.82 3.07
C ILE A 66 -14.51 2.50 3.09
N SER A 67 -15.20 1.36 2.97
CA SER A 67 -14.54 0.05 2.86
C SER A 67 -13.63 -0.07 1.62
N ALA A 68 -13.98 0.56 0.50
CA ALA A 68 -13.14 0.58 -0.69
C ALA A 68 -11.93 1.52 -0.53
N GLN A 69 -12.10 2.62 0.21
CA GLN A 69 -11.00 3.53 0.57
C GLN A 69 -10.02 2.85 1.54
N ARG A 70 -10.53 2.06 2.50
CA ARG A 70 -9.73 1.25 3.44
C ARG A 70 -8.85 0.24 2.72
N ARG A 71 -9.44 -0.55 1.81
CA ARG A 71 -8.69 -1.50 0.97
C ARG A 71 -7.62 -0.82 0.12
N LEU A 72 -7.93 0.35 -0.45
CA LEU A 72 -6.94 1.13 -1.18
C LEU A 72 -5.76 1.55 -0.27
N LEU A 73 -6.06 2.01 0.95
CA LEU A 73 -5.03 2.41 1.91
C LEU A 73 -4.14 1.23 2.32
N GLU A 74 -4.75 0.09 2.64
CA GLU A 74 -4.04 -1.16 2.99
C GLU A 74 -3.17 -1.69 1.84
N TYR A 75 -3.55 -1.43 0.59
CA TYR A 75 -2.73 -1.76 -0.58
C TYR A 75 -1.56 -0.78 -0.79
N ILE A 76 -1.77 0.51 -0.49
CA ILE A 76 -0.79 1.57 -0.72
C ILE A 76 0.28 1.61 0.39
N ILE A 77 -0.07 1.41 1.66
CA ILE A 77 0.85 1.45 2.81
C ILE A 77 2.09 0.56 2.59
N PRO A 78 1.96 -0.75 2.29
CA PRO A 78 3.10 -1.64 2.11
C PRO A 78 3.98 -1.24 0.92
N THR A 79 3.37 -0.68 -0.13
CA THR A 79 4.09 -0.23 -1.33
C THR A 79 4.94 1.00 -1.03
N ILE A 80 4.41 1.95 -0.25
CA ILE A 80 5.16 3.13 0.22
C ILE A 80 6.31 2.72 1.13
N SER A 81 6.07 1.85 2.11
CA SER A 81 7.12 1.36 3.00
C SER A 81 8.24 0.62 2.27
N GLN A 82 7.94 -0.11 1.19
CA GLN A 82 8.95 -0.76 0.36
C GLN A 82 9.78 0.25 -0.43
N LEU A 83 9.16 1.27 -1.02
CA LEU A 83 9.87 2.34 -1.73
C LEU A 83 10.81 3.13 -0.79
N GLU A 84 10.38 3.40 0.45
CA GLU A 84 11.23 4.07 1.44
C GLU A 84 12.42 3.20 1.87
N LYS A 85 12.24 1.88 2.00
CA LYS A 85 13.34 0.94 2.28
C LYS A 85 14.39 0.93 1.16
N GLU A 86 13.96 1.10 -0.09
CA GLU A 86 14.83 1.27 -1.25
C GLU A 86 15.44 2.69 -1.37
N LYS A 87 15.33 3.52 -0.32
CA LYS A 87 15.81 4.91 -0.25
C LYS A 87 15.19 5.85 -1.28
N VAL A 88 14.03 5.49 -1.85
CA VAL A 88 13.28 6.38 -2.74
C VAL A 88 12.55 7.41 -1.86
N SER A 89 13.00 8.66 -1.91
CA SER A 89 12.29 9.75 -1.23
C SER A 89 10.93 9.97 -1.87
N LEU A 90 9.85 9.61 -1.18
CA LEU A 90 8.47 9.86 -1.60
C LEU A 90 7.91 11.17 -1.06
N ASN A 91 8.71 11.90 -0.30
CA ASN A 91 8.34 13.18 0.29
C ASN A 91 8.22 14.27 -0.78
N GLY A 92 7.33 15.23 -0.54
CA GLY A 92 7.08 16.36 -1.42
C GLY A 92 5.62 16.47 -1.86
N SER A 93 5.11 17.70 -1.84
CA SER A 93 3.70 18.02 -2.14
C SER A 93 3.15 17.35 -3.38
N TYR A 94 3.90 17.32 -4.48
CA TYR A 94 3.41 16.76 -5.74
C TYR A 94 3.09 15.27 -5.64
N ARG A 95 3.99 14.48 -5.04
CA ARG A 95 3.82 13.03 -4.91
C ARG A 95 2.68 12.73 -3.95
N VAL A 96 2.63 13.43 -2.82
CA VAL A 96 1.57 13.29 -1.83
C VAL A 96 0.21 13.63 -2.45
N ARG A 97 0.08 14.76 -3.16
CA ARG A 97 -1.16 15.13 -3.87
C ARG A 97 -1.57 14.09 -4.91
N LYS A 98 -0.63 13.51 -5.67
CA LYS A 98 -0.91 12.45 -6.64
C LYS A 98 -1.50 11.20 -5.97
N ILE A 99 -1.07 10.87 -4.76
CA ILE A 99 -1.65 9.76 -3.99
C ILE A 99 -3.01 10.13 -3.42
N LEU A 100 -3.16 11.32 -2.83
CA LEU A 100 -4.44 11.78 -2.30
C LEU A 100 -5.53 11.84 -3.36
N ALA A 101 -5.20 12.25 -4.58
CA ALA A 101 -6.13 12.28 -5.72
C ALA A 101 -6.80 10.92 -6.03
N LYS A 102 -6.26 9.80 -5.51
CA LYS A 102 -6.83 8.45 -5.67
C LYS A 102 -7.94 8.13 -4.68
N PHE A 103 -8.03 8.89 -3.59
CA PHE A 103 -9.07 8.74 -2.57
C PHE A 103 -10.31 9.55 -2.94
N ASN A 104 -11.42 9.39 -2.22
CA ASN A 104 -12.62 10.19 -2.48
C ASN A 104 -12.42 11.68 -2.11
N ALA A 105 -13.28 12.56 -2.65
CA ALA A 105 -13.16 14.01 -2.46
C ALA A 105 -13.26 14.43 -0.98
N SER A 106 -14.07 13.74 -0.18
CA SER A 106 -14.22 14.04 1.26
C SER A 106 -12.92 13.81 2.04
N LEU A 107 -12.26 12.67 1.80
CA LEU A 107 -10.97 12.36 2.41
C LEU A 107 -9.86 13.27 1.88
N GLN A 108 -9.85 13.54 0.56
CA GLN A 108 -8.92 14.50 -0.02
C GLN A 108 -9.03 15.87 0.64
N HIS A 109 -10.25 16.39 0.79
CA HIS A 109 -10.50 17.69 1.39
C HIS A 109 -10.03 17.71 2.84
N ALA A 110 -10.43 16.74 3.66
CA ALA A 110 -10.03 16.67 5.06
C ALA A 110 -8.50 16.58 5.26
N VAL A 111 -7.81 15.80 4.41
CA VAL A 111 -6.34 15.67 4.46
C VAL A 111 -5.64 16.91 3.91
N LEU A 112 -6.22 17.66 2.97
CA LEU A 112 -5.63 18.90 2.46
C LEU A 112 -5.88 20.09 3.40
N THR A 113 -7.02 20.13 4.09
CA THR A 113 -7.32 21.19 5.06
C THR A 113 -6.46 21.09 6.32
N THR A 114 -6.07 19.89 6.73
CA THR A 114 -5.31 19.69 7.98
C THR A 114 -3.90 20.33 7.93
N PRO A 115 -3.07 20.12 6.88
CA PRO A 115 -1.79 20.80 6.70
C PRO A 115 -1.92 22.30 6.41
N LEU A 116 -2.96 22.72 5.67
CA LEU A 116 -3.26 24.14 5.44
C LEU A 116 -3.54 24.88 6.76
N SER A 117 -4.18 24.21 7.72
CA SER A 117 -4.37 24.73 9.08
C SER A 117 -3.11 24.67 9.95
N GLN A 118 -2.12 23.84 9.60
CA GLN A 118 -0.90 23.62 10.39
C GLN A 118 0.33 24.38 9.86
N ASN A 119 0.18 25.19 8.80
CA ASN A 119 1.26 26.00 8.20
C ASN A 119 2.51 25.18 7.84
N ILE A 120 2.31 23.93 7.40
CA ILE A 120 3.38 23.05 6.93
C ILE A 120 3.75 23.52 5.52
N SER A 121 5.02 23.87 5.28
CA SER A 121 5.48 24.23 3.94
C SER A 121 5.16 23.10 2.95
N GLU A 122 4.73 23.45 1.73
CA GLU A 122 4.45 22.46 0.69
C GLU A 122 5.65 21.52 0.41
N THR A 123 6.86 21.97 0.75
CA THR A 123 8.10 21.19 0.59
C THR A 123 8.37 20.21 1.74
N GLU A 124 7.75 20.38 2.91
CA GLU A 124 7.98 19.56 4.10
C GLU A 124 6.93 18.45 4.28
N TRP A 125 5.94 18.39 3.39
CA TRP A 125 4.87 17.40 3.52
C TRP A 125 5.38 15.98 3.29
N SER A 126 5.29 15.15 4.34
CA SER A 126 5.67 13.74 4.30
C SER A 126 4.53 12.83 3.84
N MET A 127 4.87 11.84 3.01
CA MET A 127 3.94 10.79 2.59
C MET A 127 3.40 9.98 3.78
N GLN A 128 4.23 9.73 4.80
CA GLN A 128 3.82 9.00 6.00
C GLN A 128 2.75 9.74 6.78
N GLN A 129 2.90 11.07 6.94
CA GLN A 129 1.90 11.89 7.61
C GLN A 129 0.57 11.88 6.85
N ALA A 130 0.59 11.96 5.52
CA ALA A 130 -0.62 11.92 4.71
C ALA A 130 -1.35 10.57 4.83
N VAL A 131 -0.60 9.47 4.82
CA VAL A 131 -1.15 8.11 4.96
C VAL A 131 -1.72 7.88 6.37
N GLN A 132 -1.05 8.38 7.42
CA GLN A 132 -1.56 8.31 8.80
C GLN A 132 -2.86 9.12 8.97
N LEU A 133 -2.93 10.33 8.40
CA LEU A 133 -4.14 11.14 8.43
C LEU A 133 -5.30 10.44 7.70
N LEU A 134 -5.05 9.83 6.55
CA LEU A 134 -6.05 9.03 5.84
C LEU A 134 -6.57 7.87 6.71
N ASP A 135 -5.68 7.16 7.39
CA ASP A 135 -6.03 6.05 8.28
C ASP A 135 -6.95 6.53 9.43
N GLN A 136 -6.61 7.65 10.06
CA GLN A 136 -7.42 8.23 11.13
C GLN A 136 -8.80 8.68 10.65
N LEU A 137 -8.88 9.31 9.47
CA LEU A 137 -10.16 9.76 8.91
C LEU A 137 -11.04 8.59 8.51
N ILE A 138 -10.49 7.58 7.84
CA ILE A 138 -11.21 6.36 7.48
C ILE A 138 -11.71 5.65 8.75
N SER A 139 -10.86 5.48 9.77
CA SER A 139 -11.24 4.85 11.04
C SER A 139 -12.34 5.63 11.77
N THR A 140 -12.32 6.96 11.68
CA THR A 140 -13.37 7.81 12.27
C THR A 140 -14.69 7.61 11.56
N GLU A 141 -14.68 7.57 10.23
CA GLU A 141 -15.89 7.36 9.44
C GLU A 141 -16.45 5.94 9.60
N GLU A 142 -15.58 4.93 9.71
CA GLU A 142 -15.96 3.55 10.05
C GLU A 142 -16.68 3.50 11.40
N ARG A 143 -16.14 4.19 12.42
CA ARG A 143 -16.77 4.28 13.75
C ARG A 143 -18.12 5.01 13.72
N ILE A 144 -18.25 6.07 12.93
CA ILE A 144 -19.52 6.78 12.74
C ILE A 144 -20.54 5.84 12.09
N SER A 145 -20.15 5.13 11.03
CA SER A 145 -21.01 4.17 10.33
C SER A 145 -21.49 3.06 11.27
N ASP A 146 -20.61 2.51 12.11
CA ASP A 146 -20.93 1.51 13.13
C ASP A 146 -21.90 2.05 14.20
N MET A 147 -21.75 3.31 14.60
CA MET A 147 -22.64 3.95 15.57
C MET A 147 -24.03 4.23 14.98
N VAL A 148 -24.11 4.67 13.72
CA VAL A 148 -25.37 4.95 13.02
C VAL A 148 -26.16 3.67 12.72
N THR A 149 -25.48 2.58 12.38
CA THR A 149 -26.13 1.27 12.21
C THR A 149 -26.61 0.68 13.53
N LYS A 150 -25.87 0.86 14.63
CA LYS A 150 -26.31 0.44 15.97
C LYS A 150 -27.43 1.31 16.57
N SER A 151 -27.53 2.58 16.17
CA SER A 151 -28.57 3.50 16.66
C SER A 151 -29.88 3.47 15.86
N SER A 152 -29.98 2.62 14.82
CA SER A 152 -31.27 2.24 14.22
C SER A 152 -31.73 0.88 14.76
N PRO A 153 -32.30 0.79 15.98
CA PRO A 153 -33.21 -0.31 16.28
C PRO A 153 -34.47 -0.08 15.43
N GLY A 154 -34.89 -1.12 14.71
CA GLY A 154 -36.03 -1.06 13.80
C GLY A 154 -37.25 -0.40 14.42
N ASN A 155 -37.75 0.64 13.73
CA ASN A 155 -39.14 1.04 13.87
C ASN A 155 -39.98 0.08 13.02
N GLU A 156 -40.04 -1.18 13.45
CA GLU A 156 -41.06 -2.12 13.01
C GLU A 156 -41.87 -2.55 14.23
N ARG A 157 -43.19 -2.33 14.10
CA ARG A 157 -44.32 -2.81 14.93
C ARG A 157 -44.67 -1.91 16.12
N THR A 158 -45.67 -1.03 15.91
CA THR A 158 -47.07 -1.26 16.32
C THR A 158 -47.93 -0.04 16.00
N ASN A 159 -48.81 -0.14 15.00
CA ASN A 159 -50.26 0.08 15.11
C ASN A 159 -50.95 -0.19 13.77
#